data_AF-A0A061QVY6-F1
#
_entry.id   AF-A0A061QVY6-F1
#
_cell.length_a   1.000
_cell.length_b   1.000
_cell.length_c   1.000
_cell.angle_alpha   90.00
_cell.angle_beta   90.00
_cell.angle_gamma   90.00
#
_symmetry.space_group_name_H-M   'P 1'
#
loop_
_entity.id
_entity.type
_entity.pdbx_description
1 polymer ?
#
loop_
_entity_poly.entity_id
_entity_poly.type
_entity_poly.pdbx_seq_one_letter_code
_entity_poly.pdbx_strand_id
1 'polypeptide(L)'
;GASRSWSESKPRRFIYKGAGGLSPQDRAEAQRQIQEKLSHSWKNVSEAEVLHGAAGISASSRRTSPMVEVAMLVAECVQHNVRTLAFCKSRKLCELVTCYIRDILRESKPELADMVAVYRSGYSAADRRKIEKDLLDGRLRAVCATNAMELGLDIGDLDATVHLGFPGTIASLWQQAGRAGRRGQHSLAVYVAFDGPLDQYFFARPKDLFKRAIEQTTVDAQNRQLLQPHLVCAAVELPLQLHSDDAYFGSGLRDCAQSLVPAGLLAAHPQAKTDDVLHYVGTKANYASGISLRAIDPNRIKIVSEEGGGAVLEEVEEFKAFWQIYEGAIYYHQGRSYLCKSLDLQRRVAIVRRADVKYYTTTADFADVHVVGGALAYPMSTGGRDCPFTSAVVANAVVTARWIAYHRIWQSSGRVFDTVPLHLPDMAYETQAVYIRVPAAARKACKEAGLPFRDGLHAACHAILNVVPLYLTCSPVDLGTECDNPYDTRYRPERLLLYDKQPGGIGLAQQLHPLMGVLIPRALELVEQCGCTSDHGCPSCIQHTDCMEYNSVLNKESARVVLSLVLKHEVKVECKAEEL
;
A
#
# COMPACT_ATOMS: atom_id res chain seq x y z
N GLY A 1 -38.50 1.03 -19.29
CA GLY A 1 -38.52 0.95 -20.77
C GLY A 1 -38.19 2.30 -21.37
N ALA A 2 -37.76 2.29 -22.63
CA ALA A 2 -37.21 3.39 -23.45
C ALA A 2 -35.71 3.70 -23.27
N SER A 3 -34.91 2.96 -24.04
CA SER A 3 -33.57 3.27 -24.51
C SER A 3 -33.59 4.38 -25.57
N ARG A 4 -32.59 5.28 -25.58
CA ARG A 4 -32.10 5.96 -26.79
C ARG A 4 -30.57 6.17 -26.72
N SER A 5 -29.92 5.88 -27.85
CA SER A 5 -28.49 5.91 -28.20
C SER A 5 -27.91 7.33 -28.27
N TRP A 6 -26.78 7.64 -27.63
CA TRP A 6 -25.39 7.65 -28.16
C TRP A 6 -25.13 8.49 -29.43
N SER A 7 -24.50 9.66 -29.26
CA SER A 7 -23.37 10.11 -30.10
C SER A 7 -22.43 11.06 -29.34
N GLU A 8 -21.12 10.77 -29.46
CA GLU A 8 -19.97 11.69 -29.48
C GLU A 8 -19.64 12.58 -28.25
N SER A 9 -19.17 11.94 -27.19
CA SER A 9 -17.85 12.15 -26.54
C SER A 9 -17.85 11.28 -25.29
N LYS A 10 -16.84 10.41 -25.11
CA LYS A 10 -16.84 9.46 -23.97
C LYS A 10 -16.91 10.27 -22.66
N PRO A 11 -17.95 10.09 -21.81
CA PRO A 11 -18.04 10.86 -20.57
C PRO A 11 -16.88 10.49 -19.64
N ARG A 12 -16.11 11.50 -19.21
CA ARG A 12 -15.23 11.39 -18.04
C ARG A 12 -16.14 10.99 -16.88
N ARG A 13 -16.03 9.75 -16.39
CA ARG A 13 -16.93 9.32 -15.30
C ARG A 13 -16.30 9.73 -13.96
N PHE A 14 -17.13 10.28 -13.11
CA PHE A 14 -16.81 10.64 -11.74
C PHE A 14 -17.85 9.93 -10.88
N ILE A 15 -17.46 9.43 -9.72
CA ILE A 15 -18.40 8.88 -8.75
C ILE A 15 -18.61 9.91 -7.66
N TYR A 16 -19.86 10.32 -7.46
CA TYR A 16 -20.27 11.28 -6.44
C TYR A 16 -21.29 10.63 -5.49
N LYS A 17 -21.23 10.97 -4.21
CA LYS A 17 -22.29 10.69 -3.23
C LYS A 17 -22.47 11.92 -2.35
N GLY A 18 -23.65 12.55 -2.41
CA GLY A 18 -24.01 13.65 -1.52
C GLY A 18 -24.27 13.14 -0.10
N ALA A 19 -23.96 13.97 0.91
CA ALA A 19 -24.23 13.67 2.31
C ALA A 19 -25.74 13.45 2.57
N GLY A 20 -26.07 12.51 3.45
CA GLY A 20 -27.45 12.18 3.82
C GLY A 20 -28.13 13.30 4.61
N GLY A 21 -29.44 13.49 4.36
CA GLY A 21 -30.28 14.49 5.03
C GLY A 21 -31.40 15.05 4.14
N LEU A 22 -31.25 14.94 2.82
CA LEU A 22 -32.19 15.49 1.83
C LEU A 22 -33.15 14.44 1.29
N SER A 23 -34.39 14.85 1.00
CA SER A 23 -35.37 14.03 0.29
C SER A 23 -34.84 13.67 -1.11
N PRO A 24 -35.32 12.59 -1.76
CA PRO A 24 -34.88 12.23 -3.11
C PRO A 24 -35.02 13.36 -4.15
N GLN A 25 -36.01 14.24 -3.97
CA GLN A 25 -36.25 15.39 -4.84
C GLN A 25 -35.23 16.51 -4.58
N ASP A 26 -34.96 16.85 -3.33
CA ASP A 26 -33.97 17.89 -2.98
C ASP A 26 -32.54 17.46 -3.33
N ARG A 27 -32.25 16.15 -3.28
CA ARG A 27 -30.98 15.61 -3.79
C ARG A 27 -30.85 15.79 -5.29
N ALA A 28 -31.93 15.53 -6.05
CA ALA A 28 -31.92 15.71 -7.50
C ALA A 28 -31.83 17.19 -7.89
N GLU A 29 -32.50 18.09 -7.14
CA GLU A 29 -32.45 19.54 -7.30
C GLU A 29 -31.04 20.09 -7.02
N ALA A 30 -30.45 19.75 -5.86
CA ALA A 30 -29.09 20.15 -5.50
C ALA A 30 -28.05 19.57 -6.46
N GLN A 31 -28.26 18.33 -6.92
CA GLN A 31 -27.42 17.69 -7.93
C GLN A 31 -27.53 18.41 -9.28
N ARG A 32 -28.72 18.87 -9.67
CA ARG A 32 -28.95 19.65 -10.88
C ARG A 32 -28.32 21.04 -10.76
N GLN A 33 -28.42 21.72 -9.62
CA GLN A 33 -27.79 23.02 -9.37
C GLN A 33 -26.26 22.94 -9.32
N ILE A 34 -25.69 21.89 -8.72
CA ILE A 34 -24.24 21.64 -8.74
C ILE A 34 -23.80 21.31 -10.17
N GLN A 35 -24.56 20.48 -10.90
CA GLN A 35 -24.28 20.21 -12.31
C GLN A 35 -24.45 21.43 -13.20
N GLU A 36 -25.38 22.35 -12.94
CA GLU A 36 -25.56 23.61 -13.68
C GLU A 36 -24.44 24.60 -13.37
N LYS A 37 -24.08 24.78 -12.10
CA LYS A 37 -22.91 25.59 -11.69
C LYS A 37 -21.62 25.08 -12.29
N LEU A 38 -21.43 23.76 -12.28
CA LEU A 38 -20.31 23.12 -12.95
C LEU A 38 -20.46 23.33 -14.46
N SER A 39 -21.55 22.86 -15.11
CA SER A 39 -21.71 22.79 -16.58
C SER A 39 -21.72 24.12 -17.32
N HIS A 40 -22.18 25.21 -16.70
CA HIS A 40 -22.00 26.57 -17.25
C HIS A 40 -20.51 26.97 -17.28
N SER A 41 -19.68 26.45 -16.38
CA SER A 41 -18.21 26.61 -16.39
C SER A 41 -17.52 25.66 -17.40
N TRP A 42 -17.99 24.41 -17.55
CA TRP A 42 -17.39 23.43 -18.48
C TRP A 42 -17.56 23.80 -19.96
N LYS A 43 -18.60 24.56 -20.35
CA LYS A 43 -18.75 25.04 -21.74
C LYS A 43 -17.68 26.04 -22.13
N ASN A 44 -17.25 26.91 -21.22
CA ASN A 44 -16.22 27.90 -21.49
C ASN A 44 -14.81 27.28 -21.56
N VAL A 45 -14.58 26.16 -20.85
CA VAL A 45 -13.31 25.40 -20.94
C VAL A 45 -13.23 24.55 -22.21
N SER A 46 -14.37 24.14 -22.78
CA SER A 46 -14.39 23.48 -24.10
C SER A 46 -14.23 24.44 -25.27
N GLU A 47 -14.57 25.73 -25.10
CA GLU A 47 -14.45 26.76 -26.15
C GLU A 47 -13.15 27.57 -26.05
N ALA A 48 -12.47 27.58 -24.91
CA ALA A 48 -11.10 28.06 -24.80
C ALA A 48 -10.13 27.01 -25.38
N GLU A 49 -10.07 26.91 -26.71
CA GLU A 49 -8.96 26.29 -27.43
C GLU A 49 -7.63 26.75 -26.80
N VAL A 50 -6.79 25.84 -26.29
CA VAL A 50 -5.88 24.99 -27.09
C VAL A 50 -5.26 25.78 -28.26
N LEU A 51 -4.86 27.01 -27.98
CA LEU A 51 -3.86 27.72 -28.76
C LEU A 51 -2.71 27.99 -27.81
N HIS A 52 -1.76 27.05 -27.75
CA HIS A 52 -0.30 27.25 -27.64
C HIS A 52 0.38 25.94 -27.17
N GLY A 53 0.63 25.05 -28.13
CA GLY A 53 1.57 23.94 -27.98
C GLY A 53 2.43 23.88 -29.23
N ALA A 54 3.71 24.29 -29.12
CA ALA A 54 4.69 24.37 -30.20
C ALA A 54 5.17 23.00 -30.74
N ALA A 55 4.28 22.01 -30.81
CA ALA A 55 4.52 20.75 -31.48
C ALA A 55 3.21 20.33 -32.15
N GLY A 56 3.06 20.65 -33.44
CA GLY A 56 1.89 20.37 -34.25
C GLY A 56 1.57 18.88 -34.34
N ILE A 57 0.84 18.37 -33.35
CA ILE A 57 0.28 17.01 -33.32
C ILE A 57 -1.18 17.13 -32.89
N SER A 58 -2.07 16.72 -33.80
CA SER A 58 -3.54 16.75 -33.70
C SER A 58 -4.11 16.31 -32.34
N ALA A 59 -5.02 17.13 -31.80
CA ALA A 59 -5.62 17.05 -30.47
C ALA A 59 -6.88 16.16 -30.36
N SER A 60 -7.02 15.12 -31.18
CA SER A 60 -8.14 14.17 -31.05
C SER A 60 -7.72 12.86 -30.38
N SER A 61 -8.16 12.65 -29.13
CA SER A 61 -8.32 11.35 -28.42
C SER A 61 -7.29 10.83 -27.39
N ARG A 62 -6.49 11.66 -26.70
CA ARG A 62 -5.79 11.19 -25.48
C ARG A 62 -6.58 11.50 -24.21
N ARG A 63 -6.86 10.47 -23.39
CA ARG A 63 -7.26 10.65 -21.99
C ARG A 63 -6.15 11.43 -21.27
N THR A 64 -6.54 12.53 -20.65
CA THR A 64 -5.74 13.30 -19.70
C THR A 64 -5.40 12.43 -18.48
N SER A 65 -4.19 12.60 -17.94
CA SER A 65 -3.74 11.85 -16.76
C SER A 65 -4.67 12.09 -15.57
N PRO A 66 -5.01 11.07 -14.75
CA PRO A 66 -5.81 11.25 -13.55
C PRO A 66 -5.25 12.32 -12.59
N MET A 67 -3.92 12.49 -12.55
CA MET A 67 -3.27 13.55 -11.78
C MET A 67 -3.66 14.95 -12.26
N VAL A 68 -3.73 15.13 -13.59
CA VAL A 68 -4.09 16.40 -14.22
C VAL A 68 -5.58 16.67 -14.02
N GLU A 69 -6.44 15.66 -14.12
CA GLU A 69 -7.88 15.79 -13.81
C GLU A 69 -8.11 16.25 -12.37
N VAL A 70 -7.42 15.64 -11.39
CA VAL A 70 -7.49 16.07 -9.99
C VAL A 70 -6.97 17.49 -9.84
N ALA A 71 -5.86 17.84 -10.49
CA ALA A 71 -5.32 19.19 -10.43
C ALA A 71 -6.27 20.25 -11.00
N MET A 72 -6.92 19.97 -12.13
CA MET A 72 -7.94 20.84 -12.72
C MET A 72 -9.13 21.03 -11.78
N LEU A 73 -9.66 19.93 -11.22
CA LEU A 73 -10.78 19.99 -10.27
C LEU A 73 -10.43 20.82 -9.02
N VAL A 74 -9.25 20.59 -8.44
CA VAL A 74 -8.82 21.32 -7.23
C VAL A 74 -8.54 22.78 -7.55
N ALA A 75 -7.91 23.09 -8.69
CA ALA A 75 -7.68 24.46 -9.11
C ALA A 75 -9.01 25.21 -9.30
N GLU A 76 -10.02 24.58 -9.92
CA GLU A 76 -11.36 25.15 -10.04
C GLU A 76 -12.00 25.40 -8.67
N CYS A 77 -11.91 24.43 -7.75
CA CYS A 77 -12.40 24.59 -6.39
C CYS A 77 -11.73 25.80 -5.70
N VAL A 78 -10.41 25.92 -5.80
CA VAL A 78 -9.65 27.04 -5.22
C VAL A 78 -10.10 28.39 -5.81
N GLN A 79 -10.26 28.48 -7.13
CA GLN A 79 -10.71 29.70 -7.83
C GLN A 79 -12.13 30.14 -7.44
N HIS A 80 -12.96 29.20 -7.00
CA HIS A 80 -14.33 29.43 -6.53
C HIS A 80 -14.47 29.45 -5.00
N ASN A 81 -13.34 29.56 -4.28
CA ASN A 81 -13.34 29.65 -2.82
C ASN A 81 -13.96 28.40 -2.16
N VAL A 82 -13.81 27.22 -2.76
CA VAL A 82 -14.21 25.92 -2.20
C VAL A 82 -13.01 25.27 -1.50
N ARG A 83 -13.09 25.13 -0.16
CA ARG A 83 -12.00 24.56 0.64
C ARG A 83 -11.91 23.07 0.41
N THR A 84 -10.77 22.63 -0.12
CA THR A 84 -10.65 21.29 -0.71
C THR A 84 -9.48 20.51 -0.14
N LEU A 85 -9.72 19.24 0.21
CA LEU A 85 -8.66 18.30 0.51
C LEU A 85 -8.50 17.29 -0.62
N ALA A 86 -7.31 17.20 -1.21
CA ALA A 86 -7.02 16.23 -2.26
C ALA A 86 -6.19 15.07 -1.68
N PHE A 87 -6.78 13.89 -1.53
CA PHE A 87 -6.08 12.70 -1.09
C PHE A 87 -5.35 12.01 -2.24
N CYS A 88 -4.07 11.68 -2.05
CA CYS A 88 -3.27 10.91 -3.00
C CYS A 88 -2.63 9.69 -2.32
N LYS A 89 -2.45 8.60 -3.08
CA LYS A 89 -1.92 7.33 -2.55
C LYS A 89 -0.45 7.40 -2.09
N SER A 90 0.34 8.33 -2.62
CA SER A 90 1.77 8.43 -2.30
C SER A 90 2.22 9.87 -2.10
N ARG A 91 3.30 10.04 -1.34
CA ARG A 91 3.97 11.32 -1.09
C ARG A 91 4.26 12.06 -2.38
N LYS A 92 4.83 11.35 -3.35
CA LYS A 92 5.18 11.89 -4.66
C LYS A 92 3.97 12.35 -5.46
N LEU A 93 2.85 11.63 -5.40
CA LEU A 93 1.63 12.05 -6.09
C LEU A 93 1.08 13.36 -5.49
N CYS A 94 1.08 13.53 -4.17
CA CYS A 94 0.67 14.79 -3.54
C CYS A 94 1.49 15.97 -4.05
N GLU A 95 2.81 15.80 -4.14
CA GLU A 95 3.74 16.82 -4.61
C GLU A 95 3.51 17.15 -6.09
N LEU A 96 3.38 16.14 -6.96
CA LEU A 96 3.15 16.32 -8.40
C LEU A 96 1.79 16.99 -8.68
N VAL A 97 0.73 16.54 -8.02
CA VAL A 97 -0.60 17.15 -8.15
C VAL A 97 -0.57 18.61 -7.72
N THR A 98 0.14 18.94 -6.63
CA THR A 98 0.31 20.33 -6.20
C THR A 98 1.08 21.17 -7.21
N CYS A 99 2.10 20.62 -7.87
CA CYS A 99 2.79 21.31 -8.96
C CYS A 99 1.81 21.68 -10.08
N TYR A 100 1.02 20.71 -10.55
CA TYR A 100 0.01 20.96 -11.60
C TYR A 100 -1.05 21.98 -11.18
N ILE A 101 -1.55 21.92 -9.94
CA ILE A 101 -2.52 22.90 -9.43
C ILE A 101 -1.91 24.31 -9.48
N ARG A 102 -0.68 24.47 -9.00
CA ARG A 102 -0.01 25.77 -8.98
C ARG A 102 0.29 26.31 -10.37
N ASP A 103 0.66 25.45 -11.32
CA ASP A 103 0.90 25.87 -12.69
C ASP A 103 -0.40 26.35 -13.35
N ILE A 104 -1.51 25.62 -13.17
CA ILE A 104 -2.84 26.05 -13.62
C ILE A 104 -3.22 27.40 -12.99
N LEU A 105 -3.04 27.54 -11.67
CA LEU A 105 -3.38 28.79 -10.96
C LEU A 105 -2.46 29.95 -11.34
N ARG A 106 -1.18 29.73 -11.62
CA ARG A 106 -0.27 30.79 -12.09
C ARG A 106 -0.67 31.34 -13.45
N GLU A 107 -1.27 30.52 -14.30
CA GLU A 107 -1.79 30.95 -15.58
C GLU A 107 -3.15 31.66 -15.44
N SER A 108 -4.04 31.19 -14.56
CA SER A 108 -5.40 31.72 -14.44
C SER A 108 -5.57 32.84 -13.39
N LYS A 109 -5.04 32.64 -12.17
CA LYS A 109 -5.14 33.52 -11.00
C LYS A 109 -3.90 33.41 -10.09
N PRO A 110 -2.78 34.09 -10.43
CA PRO A 110 -1.49 33.91 -9.77
C PRO A 110 -1.52 34.07 -8.25
N GLU A 111 -2.38 34.95 -7.73
CA GLU A 111 -2.56 35.23 -6.31
C GLU A 111 -3.05 34.03 -5.49
N LEU A 112 -3.67 33.03 -6.14
CA LEU A 112 -4.20 31.83 -5.49
C LEU A 112 -3.20 30.67 -5.44
N ALA A 113 -2.11 30.72 -6.21
CA ALA A 113 -1.17 29.61 -6.33
C ALA A 113 -0.49 29.27 -4.98
N ASP A 114 -0.22 30.27 -4.14
CA ASP A 114 0.38 30.09 -2.82
C ASP A 114 -0.63 29.67 -1.74
N MET A 115 -1.94 29.63 -2.05
CA MET A 115 -2.99 29.13 -1.15
C MET A 115 -3.15 27.59 -1.21
N VAL A 116 -2.24 26.89 -1.88
CA VAL A 116 -2.24 25.43 -2.02
C VAL A 116 -0.96 24.86 -1.43
N ALA A 117 -1.08 23.85 -0.58
CA ALA A 117 0.05 23.20 0.08
C ALA A 117 0.00 21.67 -0.01
N VAL A 118 1.12 21.02 0.31
CA VAL A 118 1.19 19.57 0.49
C VAL A 118 1.17 19.24 1.97
N TYR A 119 0.56 18.11 2.35
CA TYR A 119 0.67 17.53 3.68
C TYR A 119 0.97 16.03 3.62
N ARG A 120 2.10 15.60 4.18
CA ARG A 120 2.48 14.18 4.18
C ARG A 120 3.28 13.79 5.40
N SER A 121 3.24 12.49 5.71
CA SER A 121 4.22 11.90 6.62
C SER A 121 5.62 12.13 6.06
N GLY A 122 6.55 12.62 6.89
CA GLY A 122 7.91 13.02 6.49
C GLY A 122 8.22 14.48 6.78
N TYR A 123 7.24 15.38 6.70
CA TYR A 123 7.46 16.77 7.11
C TYR A 123 7.68 16.92 8.61
N SER A 124 8.47 17.95 8.96
CA SER A 124 8.74 18.29 10.35
C SER A 124 7.45 18.56 11.12
N ALA A 125 7.48 18.36 12.43
CA ALA A 125 6.32 18.68 13.27
C ALA A 125 5.96 20.17 13.20
N ALA A 126 6.94 21.05 13.02
CA ALA A 126 6.73 22.49 12.86
C ALA A 126 5.99 22.82 11.55
N ASP A 127 6.40 22.22 10.44
CA ASP A 127 5.75 22.44 9.13
C ASP A 127 4.32 21.93 9.13
N ARG A 128 4.08 20.73 9.69
CA ARG A 128 2.73 20.16 9.79
C ARG A 128 1.80 21.06 10.60
N ARG A 129 2.23 21.53 11.77
CA ARG A 129 1.46 22.49 12.60
C ARG A 129 1.18 23.80 11.88
N LYS A 130 2.14 24.29 11.09
CA LYS A 130 1.95 25.50 10.28
C LYS A 130 0.88 25.27 9.21
N ILE A 131 0.95 24.18 8.45
CA ILE A 131 -0.02 23.84 7.42
C ILE A 131 -1.42 23.63 8.02
N GLU A 132 -1.51 22.91 9.14
CA GLU A 132 -2.77 22.71 9.87
C GLU A 132 -3.38 24.05 10.30
N LYS A 133 -2.58 24.95 10.88
CA LYS A 133 -3.02 26.29 11.27
C LYS A 133 -3.44 27.14 10.08
N ASP A 134 -2.64 27.14 9.00
CA ASP A 134 -2.94 27.92 7.79
C ASP A 134 -4.19 27.40 7.08
N LEU A 135 -4.43 26.09 7.13
CA LEU A 135 -5.67 25.50 6.66
C LEU A 135 -6.83 25.92 7.56
N LEU A 136 -6.72 25.78 8.88
CA LEU A 136 -7.77 26.15 9.84
C LEU A 136 -8.19 27.62 9.70
N ASP A 137 -7.21 28.52 9.67
CA ASP A 137 -7.39 29.98 9.56
C ASP A 137 -7.86 30.42 8.16
N GLY A 138 -7.99 29.51 7.20
CA GLY A 138 -8.45 29.78 5.84
C GLY A 138 -7.42 30.45 4.92
N ARG A 139 -6.16 30.55 5.36
CA ARG A 139 -5.02 31.02 4.53
C ARG A 139 -4.71 30.04 3.40
N LEU A 140 -4.90 28.74 3.63
CA LEU A 140 -4.88 27.71 2.59
C LEU A 140 -6.30 27.38 2.14
N ARG A 141 -6.52 27.33 0.82
CA ARG A 141 -7.78 26.89 0.20
C ARG A 141 -7.76 25.42 -0.16
N ALA A 142 -6.57 24.86 -0.44
CA ALA A 142 -6.46 23.45 -0.72
C ALA A 142 -5.18 22.82 -0.15
N VAL A 143 -5.29 21.56 0.25
CA VAL A 143 -4.15 20.76 0.66
C VAL A 143 -4.17 19.41 -0.05
N CYS A 144 -3.09 19.06 -0.72
CA CYS A 144 -2.87 17.72 -1.24
C CYS A 144 -2.21 16.86 -0.17
N ALA A 145 -2.90 15.82 0.29
CA ALA A 145 -2.50 15.02 1.43
C ALA A 145 -2.41 13.52 1.13
N THR A 146 -1.52 12.84 1.84
CA THR A 146 -1.58 11.37 1.99
C THR A 146 -2.66 10.98 3.00
N ASN A 147 -2.75 9.71 3.40
CA ASN A 147 -3.58 9.26 4.53
C ASN A 147 -3.23 9.94 5.87
N ALA A 148 -2.14 10.71 5.95
CA ALA A 148 -1.74 11.46 7.14
C ALA A 148 -2.78 12.51 7.61
N MET A 149 -3.74 12.93 6.78
CA MET A 149 -4.88 13.78 7.18
C MET A 149 -6.21 13.02 7.29
N GLU A 150 -6.18 11.69 7.22
CA GLU A 150 -7.39 10.86 7.28
C GLU A 150 -8.00 10.84 8.68
N LEU A 151 -7.20 10.83 9.75
CA LEU A 151 -7.63 10.67 11.14
C LEU A 151 -7.01 11.73 12.08
N GLY A 152 -7.75 12.10 13.13
CA GLY A 152 -7.20 12.75 14.32
C GLY A 152 -6.91 14.26 14.27
N LEU A 153 -7.05 14.93 13.13
CA LEU A 153 -6.83 16.39 13.03
C LEU A 153 -8.15 17.16 12.95
N ASP A 154 -8.25 18.26 13.71
CA ASP A 154 -9.29 19.27 13.52
C ASP A 154 -8.83 20.31 12.51
N ILE A 155 -9.26 20.12 11.26
CA ILE A 155 -8.81 20.89 10.09
C ILE A 155 -9.86 21.93 9.65
N GLY A 156 -10.84 22.21 10.53
CA GLY A 156 -11.95 23.11 10.25
C GLY A 156 -13.01 22.52 9.32
N ASP A 157 -13.88 23.40 8.81
CA ASP A 157 -14.95 23.05 7.87
C ASP A 157 -14.38 23.03 6.43
N LEU A 158 -14.37 21.84 5.82
CA LEU A 158 -14.02 21.63 4.42
C LEU A 158 -15.27 21.41 3.58
N ASP A 159 -15.25 21.93 2.36
CA ASP A 159 -16.37 21.90 1.42
C ASP A 159 -16.28 20.67 0.50
N ALA A 160 -15.06 20.29 0.11
CA ALA A 160 -14.84 19.20 -0.82
C ALA A 160 -13.66 18.28 -0.47
N THR A 161 -13.77 17.01 -0.85
CA THR A 161 -12.65 16.06 -0.91
C THR A 161 -12.51 15.52 -2.34
N VAL A 162 -11.27 15.39 -2.79
CA VAL A 162 -10.94 14.79 -4.09
C VAL A 162 -9.97 13.63 -3.85
N HIS A 163 -10.29 12.44 -4.32
CA HIS A 163 -9.51 11.23 -4.11
C HIS A 163 -8.86 10.80 -5.42
N LEU A 164 -7.54 10.83 -5.47
CA LEU A 164 -6.75 10.33 -6.59
C LEU A 164 -6.52 8.81 -6.40
N GLY A 165 -7.45 8.03 -6.95
CA GLY A 165 -7.50 6.58 -6.85
C GLY A 165 -8.11 6.07 -5.53
N PHE A 166 -8.44 4.79 -5.50
CA PHE A 166 -8.98 4.11 -4.32
C PHE A 166 -7.91 4.04 -3.20
N PRO A 167 -8.22 4.46 -1.96
CA PRO A 167 -7.23 4.60 -0.89
C PRO A 167 -6.75 3.28 -0.28
N GLY A 168 -7.26 2.13 -0.75
CA GLY A 168 -6.85 0.80 -0.31
C GLY A 168 -7.92 0.07 0.49
N THR A 169 -8.71 0.80 1.29
CA THR A 169 -9.82 0.25 2.09
C THR A 169 -11.09 1.09 1.95
N ILE A 170 -12.24 0.47 2.18
CA ILE A 170 -13.54 1.12 2.28
C ILE A 170 -13.58 2.04 3.49
N ALA A 171 -13.01 1.62 4.62
CA ALA A 171 -12.88 2.44 5.82
C ALA A 171 -12.17 3.76 5.52
N SER A 172 -11.01 3.70 4.86
CA SER A 172 -10.22 4.89 4.51
C SER A 172 -10.95 5.79 3.52
N LEU A 173 -11.63 5.22 2.52
CA LEU A 173 -12.45 6.01 1.60
C LEU A 173 -13.52 6.83 2.35
N TRP A 174 -14.23 6.21 3.29
CA TRP A 174 -15.26 6.90 4.07
C TRP A 174 -14.68 7.92 5.05
N GLN A 175 -13.57 7.61 5.72
CA GLN A 175 -12.92 8.56 6.63
C GLN A 175 -12.40 9.78 5.89
N GLN A 176 -11.78 9.56 4.73
CA GLN A 176 -11.32 10.63 3.86
C GLN A 176 -12.50 11.46 3.32
N ALA A 177 -13.56 10.83 2.81
CA ALA A 177 -14.73 11.54 2.29
C ALA A 177 -15.48 12.32 3.38
N GLY A 178 -15.54 11.77 4.60
CA GLY A 178 -16.13 12.42 5.78
C GLY A 178 -15.35 13.64 6.30
N ARG A 179 -14.22 14.01 5.67
CA ARG A 179 -13.52 15.27 5.97
C ARG A 179 -14.26 16.48 5.44
N ALA A 180 -15.06 16.35 4.39
CA ALA A 180 -15.95 17.41 3.92
C ALA A 180 -17.35 17.31 4.56
N GLY A 181 -18.03 18.45 4.72
CA GLY A 181 -19.45 18.49 5.12
C GLY A 181 -19.72 18.43 6.61
N ARG A 182 -18.82 18.98 7.44
CA ARG A 182 -19.08 19.15 8.87
C ARG A 182 -20.22 20.18 9.08
N ARG A 183 -20.98 20.01 10.18
CA ARG A 183 -22.04 20.94 10.62
C ARG A 183 -23.23 21.11 9.66
N GLY A 184 -23.52 20.12 8.82
CA GLY A 184 -24.73 20.07 7.98
C GLY A 184 -24.67 20.91 6.70
N GLN A 185 -23.49 21.45 6.35
CA GLN A 185 -23.27 22.15 5.09
C GLN A 185 -23.22 21.17 3.91
N HIS A 186 -23.57 21.66 2.72
CA HIS A 186 -23.40 20.90 1.49
C HIS A 186 -21.93 20.55 1.29
N SER A 187 -21.66 19.33 0.84
CA SER A 187 -20.31 18.83 0.61
C SER A 187 -20.22 17.98 -0.64
N LEU A 188 -19.00 17.92 -1.18
CA LEU A 188 -18.66 17.17 -2.37
C LEU A 188 -17.52 16.21 -2.10
N ALA A 189 -17.69 14.93 -2.42
CA ALA A 189 -16.60 13.96 -2.47
C ALA A 189 -16.46 13.43 -3.90
N VAL A 190 -15.28 13.58 -4.48
CA VAL A 190 -14.98 13.20 -5.87
C VAL A 190 -13.93 12.11 -5.91
N TYR A 191 -14.28 10.95 -6.46
CA TYR A 191 -13.32 9.87 -6.67
C TYR A 191 -12.88 9.82 -8.14
N VAL A 192 -11.58 10.03 -8.38
CA VAL A 192 -10.94 9.98 -9.71
C VAL A 192 -10.10 8.70 -9.81
N ALA A 193 -10.55 7.76 -10.64
CA ALA A 193 -9.92 6.44 -10.80
C ALA A 193 -8.64 6.49 -11.64
N PHE A 194 -7.62 5.70 -11.27
CA PHE A 194 -6.51 5.36 -12.18
C PHE A 194 -6.95 4.32 -13.22
N ASP A 195 -6.14 4.14 -14.27
CA ASP A 195 -6.36 3.10 -15.28
C ASP A 195 -6.05 1.67 -14.77
N GLY A 196 -5.60 1.53 -13.52
CA GLY A 196 -5.30 0.23 -12.91
C GLY A 196 -6.55 -0.64 -12.69
N PRO A 197 -6.40 -1.98 -12.66
CA PRO A 197 -7.55 -2.91 -12.64
C PRO A 197 -8.52 -2.71 -11.46
N LEU A 198 -7.98 -2.44 -10.27
CA LEU A 198 -8.76 -2.21 -9.05
C LEU A 198 -9.65 -0.96 -9.16
N ASP A 199 -9.07 0.14 -9.62
CA ASP A 199 -9.78 1.41 -9.77
C ASP A 199 -10.85 1.30 -10.88
N GLN A 200 -10.51 0.67 -12.01
CA GLN A 200 -11.45 0.41 -13.11
C GLN A 200 -12.59 -0.55 -12.71
N TYR A 201 -12.33 -1.51 -11.82
CA TYR A 201 -13.36 -2.40 -11.28
C TYR A 201 -14.46 -1.62 -10.57
N PHE A 202 -14.08 -0.80 -9.58
CA PHE A 202 -15.05 0.00 -8.82
C PHE A 202 -15.76 1.03 -9.69
N PHE A 203 -15.08 1.51 -10.73
CA PHE A 203 -15.67 2.44 -11.68
C PHE A 203 -16.71 1.80 -12.60
N ALA A 204 -16.48 0.55 -13.01
CA ALA A 204 -17.46 -0.24 -13.74
C ALA A 204 -18.63 -0.68 -12.83
N ARG A 205 -18.39 -0.81 -11.52
CA ARG A 205 -19.35 -1.32 -10.53
C ARG A 205 -19.41 -0.43 -9.28
N PRO A 206 -19.87 0.83 -9.39
CA PRO A 206 -19.87 1.78 -8.27
C PRO A 206 -20.76 1.33 -7.11
N LYS A 207 -21.82 0.55 -7.39
CA LYS A 207 -22.69 0.00 -6.34
C LYS A 207 -21.95 -0.96 -5.41
N ASP A 208 -20.96 -1.69 -5.92
CA ASP A 208 -20.18 -2.63 -5.12
C ASP A 208 -19.31 -1.88 -4.11
N LEU A 209 -18.71 -0.76 -4.53
CA LEU A 209 -17.93 0.12 -3.66
C LEU A 209 -18.76 0.62 -2.47
N PHE A 210 -19.99 1.08 -2.72
CA PHE A 210 -20.84 1.66 -1.68
C PHE A 210 -21.60 0.66 -0.81
N LYS A 211 -21.70 -0.60 -1.26
CA LYS A 211 -22.38 -1.68 -0.52
C LYS A 211 -21.43 -2.57 0.27
N ARG A 212 -20.13 -2.55 -0.04
CA ARG A 212 -19.14 -3.31 0.73
C ARG A 212 -19.16 -2.88 2.20
N ALA A 213 -19.07 -3.87 3.08
CA ALA A 213 -18.90 -3.63 4.51
C ALA A 213 -17.53 -2.97 4.76
N ILE A 214 -17.46 -2.18 5.83
CA ILE A 214 -16.19 -1.65 6.33
C ILE A 214 -15.36 -2.83 6.86
N GLU A 215 -14.07 -2.82 6.55
CA GLU A 215 -13.12 -3.83 6.98
C GLU A 215 -13.07 -3.94 8.51
N GLN A 216 -12.95 -5.16 9.04
CA GLN A 216 -12.79 -5.40 10.48
C GLN A 216 -11.33 -5.20 10.88
N THR A 217 -11.11 -4.59 12.05
CA THR A 217 -9.78 -4.49 12.65
C THR A 217 -9.53 -5.73 13.51
N THR A 218 -8.41 -6.38 13.26
CA THR A 218 -7.98 -7.63 13.89
C THR A 218 -6.68 -7.38 14.65
N VAL A 219 -6.59 -7.88 15.89
CA VAL A 219 -5.37 -7.83 16.70
C VAL A 219 -5.19 -9.20 17.35
N ASP A 220 -4.07 -9.85 17.08
CA ASP A 220 -3.69 -11.11 17.71
C ASP A 220 -2.73 -10.86 18.88
N ALA A 221 -3.29 -10.70 20.09
CA ALA A 221 -2.51 -10.59 21.31
C ALA A 221 -1.85 -11.92 21.73
N GLN A 222 -2.23 -13.05 21.12
CA GLN A 222 -1.69 -14.38 21.40
C GLN A 222 -0.52 -14.74 20.47
N ASN A 223 -0.15 -13.83 19.57
CA ASN A 223 0.98 -14.02 18.68
C ASN A 223 2.27 -14.24 19.48
N ARG A 224 2.81 -15.46 19.42
CA ARG A 224 3.95 -15.88 20.24
C ARG A 224 5.17 -14.99 20.08
N GLN A 225 5.45 -14.52 18.86
CA GLN A 225 6.61 -13.68 18.57
C GLN A 225 6.50 -12.26 19.15
N LEU A 226 5.27 -11.78 19.38
CA LEU A 226 5.01 -10.50 20.05
C LEU A 226 4.85 -10.70 21.57
N LEU A 227 4.17 -11.77 21.98
CA LEU A 227 3.88 -12.04 23.39
C LEU A 227 5.17 -12.32 24.18
N GLN A 228 6.07 -13.16 23.67
CA GLN A 228 7.34 -13.48 24.34
C GLN A 228 8.15 -12.24 24.75
N PRO A 229 8.52 -11.30 23.84
CA PRO A 229 9.28 -10.11 24.23
C PRO A 229 8.49 -9.21 25.20
N HIS A 230 7.15 -9.15 25.09
CA HIS A 230 6.33 -8.39 26.03
C HIS A 230 6.27 -9.02 27.43
N LEU A 231 6.27 -10.35 27.54
CA LEU A 231 6.39 -11.03 28.83
C LEU A 231 7.73 -10.76 29.50
N VAL A 232 8.82 -10.70 28.72
CA VAL A 232 10.14 -10.33 29.27
C VAL A 232 10.13 -8.88 29.78
N CYS A 233 9.55 -7.94 29.03
CA CYS A 233 9.36 -6.57 29.53
C CYS A 233 8.55 -6.53 30.82
N ALA A 234 7.42 -7.24 30.86
CA ALA A 234 6.59 -7.31 32.05
C ALA A 234 7.36 -7.89 33.24
N ALA A 235 8.15 -8.95 33.03
CA ALA A 235 9.00 -9.57 34.04
C ALA A 235 10.15 -8.68 34.55
N VAL A 236 10.61 -7.71 33.73
CA VAL A 236 11.58 -6.67 34.15
C VAL A 236 10.92 -5.66 35.07
N GLU A 237 9.64 -5.34 34.83
CA GLU A 237 8.86 -4.41 35.65
C GLU A 237 8.44 -5.05 36.98
N LEU A 238 7.82 -6.24 36.92
CA LEU A 238 7.33 -7.01 38.07
C LEU A 238 7.41 -8.52 37.80
N PRO A 239 7.63 -9.37 38.82
CA PRO A 239 7.57 -10.82 38.64
C PRO A 239 6.22 -11.28 38.08
N LEU A 240 6.26 -12.10 37.03
CA LEU A 240 5.09 -12.67 36.36
C LEU A 240 4.46 -13.75 37.22
N GLN A 241 3.13 -13.73 37.33
CA GLN A 241 2.32 -14.72 38.03
C GLN A 241 1.53 -15.56 37.01
N LEU A 242 1.99 -16.78 36.73
CA LEU A 242 1.43 -17.64 35.67
C LEU A 242 -0.04 -18.08 35.87
N HIS A 243 -0.63 -17.82 37.04
CA HIS A 243 -2.00 -18.19 37.37
C HIS A 243 -2.97 -17.02 37.32
N SER A 244 -2.53 -15.80 37.65
CA SER A 244 -3.37 -14.60 37.68
C SER A 244 -3.20 -13.74 36.44
N ASP A 245 -2.01 -13.71 35.85
CA ASP A 245 -1.71 -12.78 34.76
C ASP A 245 -2.26 -13.25 33.41
N ASP A 246 -2.81 -14.47 33.35
CA ASP A 246 -3.56 -14.99 32.19
C ASP A 246 -4.73 -14.07 31.81
N ALA A 247 -5.31 -13.36 32.80
CA ALA A 247 -6.33 -12.35 32.56
C ALA A 247 -5.86 -11.17 31.68
N TYR A 248 -4.56 -10.91 31.62
CA TYR A 248 -3.96 -9.80 30.85
C TYR A 248 -3.26 -10.29 29.59
N PHE A 249 -2.52 -11.40 29.67
CA PHE A 249 -1.71 -11.93 28.58
C PHE A 249 -2.40 -13.04 27.78
N GLY A 250 -3.55 -13.53 28.27
CA GLY A 250 -4.31 -14.64 27.70
C GLY A 250 -3.60 -15.97 27.78
N SER A 251 -4.22 -16.98 27.17
CA SER A 251 -3.86 -18.40 27.32
C SER A 251 -2.43 -18.74 26.88
N GLY A 252 -1.80 -17.92 26.04
CA GLY A 252 -0.42 -18.07 25.59
C GLY A 252 0.62 -17.73 26.65
N LEU A 253 0.24 -17.14 27.79
CA LEU A 253 1.16 -16.73 28.86
C LEU A 253 2.07 -17.87 29.31
N ARG A 254 1.49 -19.00 29.71
CA ARG A 254 2.22 -20.12 30.32
C ARG A 254 3.24 -20.70 29.34
N ASP A 255 2.79 -21.03 28.13
CA ASP A 255 3.64 -21.65 27.09
C ASP A 255 4.75 -20.72 26.62
N CYS A 256 4.50 -19.41 26.55
CA CYS A 256 5.51 -18.43 26.21
C CYS A 256 6.51 -18.24 27.35
N ALA A 257 6.04 -18.04 28.58
CA ALA A 257 6.90 -17.82 29.73
C ALA A 257 7.80 -19.03 30.01
N GLN A 258 7.26 -20.25 29.92
CA GLN A 258 8.04 -21.48 30.08
C GLN A 258 9.11 -21.64 29.00
N SER A 259 8.86 -21.20 27.76
CA SER A 259 9.88 -21.22 26.70
C SER A 259 11.02 -20.21 26.91
N LEU A 260 10.81 -19.17 27.72
CA LEU A 260 11.79 -18.13 28.03
C LEU A 260 12.73 -18.52 29.18
N VAL A 261 12.37 -19.52 29.98
CA VAL A 261 13.22 -20.08 31.04
C VAL A 261 14.49 -20.73 30.48
N PRO A 262 14.43 -21.70 29.55
CA PRO A 262 15.64 -22.28 28.95
C PRO A 262 16.40 -21.27 28.08
N ALA A 263 15.74 -20.22 27.59
CA ALA A 263 16.41 -19.11 26.89
C ALA A 263 17.22 -18.20 27.84
N GLY A 264 17.17 -18.43 29.16
CA GLY A 264 17.91 -17.65 30.15
C GLY A 264 17.39 -16.23 30.35
N LEU A 265 16.13 -15.97 29.97
CA LEU A 265 15.50 -14.65 30.14
C LEU A 265 14.64 -14.60 31.41
N LEU A 266 14.02 -15.71 31.79
CA LEU A 266 13.19 -15.83 32.99
C LEU A 266 13.70 -16.97 33.89
N ALA A 267 13.44 -16.88 35.19
CA ALA A 267 13.63 -17.99 36.14
C ALA A 267 12.60 -17.94 37.27
N ALA A 268 12.44 -19.03 38.00
CA ALA A 268 11.61 -19.07 39.21
C ALA A 268 12.07 -18.01 40.22
N HIS A 269 11.14 -17.26 40.78
CA HIS A 269 11.45 -16.17 41.72
C HIS A 269 12.05 -16.74 43.02
N PRO A 270 13.22 -16.26 43.51
CA PRO A 270 13.95 -16.92 44.59
C PRO A 270 13.20 -16.95 45.94
N GLN A 271 12.27 -16.02 46.13
CA GLN A 271 11.46 -15.90 47.34
C GLN A 271 10.02 -16.43 47.17
N ALA A 272 9.66 -16.93 45.98
CA ALA A 272 8.33 -17.47 45.76
C ALA A 272 8.21 -18.89 46.33
N LYS A 273 7.02 -19.21 46.84
CA LYS A 273 6.72 -20.56 47.38
C LYS A 273 6.40 -21.58 46.28
N THR A 274 6.14 -21.11 45.06
CA THR A 274 5.77 -21.92 43.90
C THR A 274 6.56 -21.48 42.67
N ASP A 275 6.79 -22.42 41.75
CA ASP A 275 7.47 -22.16 40.47
C ASP A 275 6.61 -21.39 39.46
N ASP A 276 5.36 -21.05 39.83
CA ASP A 276 4.44 -20.25 39.01
C ASP A 276 4.73 -18.74 39.04
N VAL A 277 5.74 -18.32 39.81
CA VAL A 277 6.19 -16.92 39.83
C VAL A 277 7.55 -16.84 39.14
N LEU A 278 7.61 -16.15 38.02
CA LEU A 278 8.82 -15.99 37.22
C LEU A 278 9.34 -14.55 37.31
N HIS A 279 10.65 -14.39 37.37
CA HIS A 279 11.32 -13.10 37.37
C HIS A 279 12.34 -13.02 36.25
N TYR A 280 12.66 -11.80 35.83
CA TYR A 280 13.69 -11.55 34.85
C TYR A 280 15.08 -11.86 35.41
N VAL A 281 15.87 -12.64 34.67
CA VAL A 281 17.27 -12.98 34.99
C VAL A 281 18.25 -12.64 33.86
N GLY A 282 17.77 -11.99 32.80
CA GLY A 282 18.61 -11.59 31.69
C GLY A 282 19.59 -10.46 32.05
N THR A 283 20.58 -10.24 31.18
CA THR A 283 21.68 -9.30 31.44
C THR A 283 21.36 -7.84 31.14
N LYS A 284 20.25 -7.56 30.44
CA LYS A 284 19.89 -6.21 29.98
C LYS A 284 18.94 -5.56 30.97
N ALA A 285 19.42 -4.56 31.71
CA ALA A 285 18.58 -3.79 32.64
C ALA A 285 17.38 -3.09 31.96
N ASN A 286 17.51 -2.71 30.68
CA ASN A 286 16.42 -2.10 29.91
C ASN A 286 16.14 -2.93 28.65
N TYR A 287 15.47 -4.07 28.82
CA TYR A 287 15.07 -4.94 27.71
C TYR A 287 14.14 -4.24 26.71
N ALA A 288 13.23 -3.39 27.22
CA ALA A 288 12.25 -2.65 26.42
C ALA A 288 12.89 -1.76 25.33
N SER A 289 14.09 -1.23 25.56
CA SER A 289 14.82 -0.42 24.58
C SER A 289 15.14 -1.16 23.27
N GLY A 290 15.18 -2.50 23.28
CA GLY A 290 15.40 -3.33 22.11
C GLY A 290 14.13 -3.71 21.35
N ILE A 291 12.95 -3.33 21.83
CA ILE A 291 11.66 -3.72 21.24
C ILE A 291 11.03 -2.50 20.58
N SER A 292 10.76 -2.61 19.28
CA SER A 292 10.06 -1.58 18.51
C SER A 292 8.61 -1.99 18.30
N LEU A 293 7.66 -1.22 18.84
CA LEU A 293 6.23 -1.45 18.64
C LEU A 293 5.77 -1.27 17.18
N ARG A 294 6.57 -0.57 16.36
CA ARG A 294 6.19 -0.17 15.00
C ARG A 294 7.29 -0.41 13.96
N ALA A 295 8.29 -1.23 14.28
CA ALA A 295 9.45 -1.51 13.42
C ALA A 295 10.01 -0.24 12.73
N ILE A 296 10.05 0.89 13.45
CA ILE A 296 10.50 2.17 12.89
C ILE A 296 12.01 2.12 12.72
N ASP A 297 12.48 2.42 11.51
CA ASP A 297 13.90 2.57 11.22
C ASP A 297 14.51 3.72 12.04
N PRO A 298 15.50 3.45 12.92
CA PRO A 298 16.17 4.48 13.69
C PRO A 298 17.06 5.38 12.82
N ASN A 299 17.49 4.90 11.64
CA ASN A 299 18.39 5.64 10.77
C ASN A 299 17.60 6.56 9.84
N ARG A 300 18.12 7.78 9.67
CA ARG A 300 17.53 8.79 8.79
C ARG A 300 18.59 9.44 7.91
N ILE A 301 18.20 9.73 6.68
CA ILE A 301 18.96 10.49 5.70
C ILE A 301 18.42 11.94 5.70
N LYS A 302 19.33 12.90 5.91
CA LYS A 302 19.03 14.32 5.86
C LYS A 302 19.09 14.82 4.42
N ILE A 303 18.03 15.49 3.97
CA ILE A 303 17.98 16.14 2.66
C ILE A 303 18.31 17.61 2.86
N VAL A 304 19.46 18.03 2.34
CA VAL A 304 20.04 19.36 2.57
C VAL A 304 20.06 20.15 1.28
N SER A 305 19.50 21.36 1.33
CA SER A 305 19.55 22.31 0.23
C SER A 305 20.94 22.95 0.13
N GLU A 306 21.54 22.92 -1.06
CA GLU A 306 22.76 23.68 -1.39
C GLU A 306 22.49 25.20 -1.31
N GLU A 307 21.26 25.62 -1.64
CA GLU A 307 20.81 27.01 -1.52
C GLU A 307 20.52 27.36 -0.05
N GLY A 308 20.83 28.59 0.35
CA GLY A 308 20.47 29.09 1.69
C GLY A 308 21.36 28.63 2.84
N GLY A 309 22.61 28.22 2.55
CA GLY A 309 23.61 27.92 3.59
C GLY A 309 23.52 26.51 4.18
N GLY A 310 22.97 25.54 3.45
CA GLY A 310 22.90 24.14 3.92
C GLY A 310 21.68 23.85 4.79
N ALA A 311 20.54 24.51 4.53
CA ALA A 311 19.32 24.27 5.27
C ALA A 311 18.81 22.82 5.06
N VAL A 312 18.46 22.15 6.16
CA VAL A 312 17.82 20.83 6.12
C VAL A 312 16.37 21.01 5.70
N LEU A 313 15.98 20.40 4.57
CA LEU A 313 14.61 20.41 4.09
C LEU A 313 13.75 19.34 4.78
N GLU A 314 14.29 18.14 4.93
CA GLU A 314 13.58 16.99 5.49
C GLU A 314 14.55 15.89 5.98
N GLU A 315 14.06 15.03 6.87
CA GLU A 315 14.73 13.79 7.24
C GLU A 315 13.85 12.58 6.87
N VAL A 316 14.38 11.67 6.06
CA VAL A 316 13.67 10.48 5.58
C VAL A 316 14.29 9.23 6.20
N GLU A 317 13.47 8.26 6.58
CA GLU A 317 13.94 6.93 7.04
C GLU A 317 14.83 6.28 5.98
N GLU A 318 15.97 5.74 6.40
CA GLU A 318 16.99 5.18 5.50
C GLU A 318 16.37 4.09 4.60
N PHE A 319 15.64 3.14 5.19
CA PHE A 319 14.91 2.07 4.49
C PHE A 319 13.80 2.55 3.54
N LYS A 320 13.49 3.85 3.48
CA LYS A 320 12.50 4.41 2.52
C LYS A 320 13.11 5.48 1.62
N ALA A 321 14.39 5.79 1.82
CA ALA A 321 15.05 6.90 1.15
C ALA A 321 15.25 6.60 -0.33
N PHE A 322 15.68 5.39 -0.70
CA PHE A 322 16.08 5.08 -2.08
C PHE A 322 14.95 5.10 -3.11
N TRP A 323 13.67 5.01 -2.69
CA TRP A 323 12.53 5.26 -3.58
C TRP A 323 12.30 6.75 -3.90
N GLN A 324 12.90 7.66 -3.13
CA GLN A 324 12.65 9.10 -3.17
C GLN A 324 13.88 9.93 -3.48
N ILE A 325 15.06 9.52 -3.00
CA ILE A 325 16.31 10.27 -3.08
C ILE A 325 17.48 9.35 -3.44
N TYR A 326 18.17 9.71 -4.53
CA TYR A 326 19.33 9.05 -5.12
C TYR A 326 19.99 10.05 -6.06
N GLU A 327 21.24 9.82 -6.47
CA GLU A 327 21.92 10.73 -7.39
C GLU A 327 21.15 10.84 -8.71
N GLY A 328 20.82 12.07 -9.12
CA GLY A 328 19.98 12.34 -10.29
C GLY A 328 18.47 12.33 -10.03
N ALA A 329 18.01 12.01 -8.81
CA ALA A 329 16.59 12.07 -8.45
C ALA A 329 16.04 13.50 -8.50
N ILE A 330 14.80 13.65 -8.97
CA ILE A 330 13.99 14.85 -8.76
C ILE A 330 13.16 14.64 -7.50
N TYR A 331 13.64 15.23 -6.41
CA TYR A 331 12.97 15.26 -5.12
C TYR A 331 12.00 16.44 -5.05
N TYR A 332 10.85 16.24 -4.41
CA TYR A 332 9.85 17.29 -4.25
C TYR A 332 9.63 17.63 -2.77
N HIS A 333 9.58 18.92 -2.50
CA HIS A 333 9.24 19.43 -1.18
C HIS A 333 8.34 20.66 -1.32
N GLN A 334 7.10 20.56 -0.83
CA GLN A 334 6.07 21.59 -0.93
C GLN A 334 5.84 22.05 -2.37
N GLY A 335 5.68 21.11 -3.30
CA GLY A 335 5.44 21.38 -4.73
C GLY A 335 6.58 22.09 -5.44
N ARG A 336 7.80 22.04 -4.88
CA ARG A 336 9.03 22.57 -5.49
C ARG A 336 9.97 21.41 -5.78
N SER A 337 10.55 21.38 -6.97
CA SER A 337 11.48 20.36 -7.43
C SER A 337 12.93 20.70 -7.10
N TYR A 338 13.64 19.67 -6.65
CA TYR A 338 15.06 19.71 -6.32
C TYR A 338 15.77 18.53 -6.99
N LEU A 339 16.87 18.81 -7.67
CA LEU A 339 17.75 17.78 -8.22
C LEU A 339 18.72 17.33 -7.12
N CYS A 340 18.75 16.03 -6.84
CA CYS A 340 19.77 15.42 -5.99
C CYS A 340 21.09 15.32 -6.75
N LYS A 341 22.11 16.05 -6.27
CA LYS A 341 23.45 16.03 -6.86
C LYS A 341 24.29 14.87 -6.33
N SER A 342 24.20 14.60 -5.04
CA SER A 342 25.02 13.58 -4.38
C SER A 342 24.29 12.97 -3.19
N LEU A 343 24.51 11.69 -2.96
CA LEU A 343 23.99 10.96 -1.81
C LEU A 343 25.16 10.31 -1.05
N ASP A 344 25.52 10.89 0.09
CA ASP A 344 26.56 10.34 0.97
C ASP A 344 25.91 9.45 2.03
N LEU A 345 26.04 8.13 1.85
CA LEU A 345 25.48 7.14 2.76
C LEU A 345 26.25 7.03 4.08
N GLN A 346 27.54 7.35 4.11
CA GLN A 346 28.33 7.32 5.35
C GLN A 346 27.92 8.47 6.26
N ARG A 347 27.73 9.67 5.69
CA ARG A 347 27.24 10.85 6.43
C ARG A 347 25.72 10.88 6.57
N ARG A 348 25.00 10.05 5.82
CA ARG A 348 23.53 10.04 5.71
C ARG A 348 22.97 11.39 5.30
N VAL A 349 23.60 11.99 4.28
CA VAL A 349 23.22 13.31 3.75
C VAL A 349 23.04 13.24 2.24
N ALA A 350 21.88 13.69 1.77
CA ALA A 350 21.61 13.96 0.37
C ALA A 350 21.69 15.47 0.11
N ILE A 351 22.52 15.88 -0.84
CA ILE A 351 22.64 17.30 -1.23
C ILE A 351 21.78 17.53 -2.45
N VAL A 352 20.84 18.46 -2.32
CA VAL A 352 19.88 18.80 -3.37
C VAL A 352 19.98 20.28 -3.74
N ARG A 353 19.72 20.59 -5.01
CA ARG A 353 19.68 21.95 -5.54
C ARG A 353 18.31 22.21 -6.15
N ARG A 354 17.79 23.43 -6.09
CA ARG A 354 16.54 23.75 -6.77
C ARG A 354 16.69 23.53 -8.28
N ALA A 355 15.68 22.91 -8.88
CA ALA A 355 15.70 22.60 -10.31
C ALA A 355 14.32 22.87 -10.89
N ASP A 356 14.23 23.75 -11.88
CA ASP A 356 13.01 23.95 -12.66
C ASP A 356 13.03 23.00 -13.86
N VAL A 357 12.38 21.85 -13.71
CA VAL A 357 12.37 20.77 -14.70
C VAL A 357 10.95 20.29 -14.95
N LYS A 358 10.64 20.02 -16.23
CA LYS A 358 9.32 19.53 -16.67
C LYS A 358 9.19 18.00 -16.63
N TYR A 359 10.02 17.33 -15.84
CA TYR A 359 10.01 15.89 -15.66
C TYR A 359 10.11 15.51 -14.19
N TYR A 360 9.82 14.26 -13.87
CA TYR A 360 10.03 13.66 -12.56
C TYR A 360 10.75 12.31 -12.71
N THR A 361 11.29 11.76 -11.62
CA THR A 361 12.04 10.49 -11.65
C THR A 361 11.37 9.40 -10.82
N THR A 362 11.25 8.18 -11.35
CA THR A 362 10.85 6.98 -10.60
C THR A 362 11.99 5.98 -10.62
N THR A 363 12.17 5.23 -9.54
CA THR A 363 13.07 4.08 -9.54
C THR A 363 12.53 2.96 -10.43
N ALA A 364 13.45 2.20 -11.01
CA ALA A 364 13.22 0.87 -11.51
C ALA A 364 13.86 -0.09 -10.51
N ASP A 365 13.02 -0.69 -9.68
CA ASP A 365 13.41 -1.55 -8.58
C ASP A 365 12.63 -2.87 -8.59
N PHE A 366 13.15 -3.85 -7.87
CA PHE A 366 12.46 -5.11 -7.63
C PHE A 366 12.77 -5.62 -6.23
N ALA A 367 11.86 -6.42 -5.69
CA ALA A 367 12.08 -7.22 -4.50
C ALA A 367 12.38 -8.68 -4.88
N ASP A 368 13.32 -9.30 -4.19
CA ASP A 368 13.60 -10.73 -4.25
C ASP A 368 13.43 -11.34 -2.86
N VAL A 369 12.92 -12.57 -2.80
CA VAL A 369 12.69 -13.27 -1.54
C VAL A 369 13.56 -14.52 -1.51
N HIS A 370 14.69 -14.45 -0.84
CA HIS A 370 15.60 -15.58 -0.73
C HIS A 370 15.26 -16.42 0.50
N VAL A 371 14.89 -17.69 0.33
CA VAL A 371 14.66 -18.59 1.46
C VAL A 371 15.98 -19.23 1.90
N VAL A 372 16.37 -18.99 3.14
CA VAL A 372 17.64 -19.42 3.75
C VAL A 372 17.61 -20.92 4.04
N GLY A 373 18.69 -21.63 3.73
CA GLY A 373 18.82 -23.06 4.00
C GLY A 373 18.03 -23.97 3.05
N GLY A 374 17.29 -23.39 2.08
CA GLY A 374 16.73 -24.15 0.97
C GLY A 374 17.83 -24.59 0.03
N ALA A 375 18.02 -25.90 -0.17
CA ALA A 375 18.93 -26.41 -1.19
C ALA A 375 18.59 -25.79 -2.57
N LEU A 376 19.60 -25.41 -3.36
CA LEU A 376 19.45 -24.90 -4.74
C LEU A 376 18.62 -25.85 -5.64
N ALA A 377 18.53 -27.12 -5.26
CA ALA A 377 17.60 -28.09 -5.79
C ALA A 377 16.62 -28.52 -4.68
N TYR A 378 15.45 -27.87 -4.63
CA TYR A 378 14.36 -28.19 -3.72
C TYR A 378 14.01 -29.69 -3.80
N PRO A 379 14.35 -30.52 -2.79
CA PRO A 379 13.87 -31.89 -2.76
C PRO A 379 12.35 -31.84 -2.61
N MET A 380 11.61 -32.71 -3.32
CA MET A 380 10.21 -32.92 -2.97
C MET A 380 10.20 -33.57 -1.59
N SER A 381 9.98 -32.80 -0.52
CA SER A 381 9.74 -33.41 0.78
C SER A 381 8.38 -34.09 0.72
N THR A 382 8.36 -35.39 0.93
CA THR A 382 7.14 -36.15 1.21
C THR A 382 6.72 -35.84 2.63
N GLY A 383 5.94 -34.76 2.81
CA GLY A 383 5.52 -34.27 4.13
C GLY A 383 6.70 -33.72 4.95
N GLY A 384 6.49 -32.60 5.66
CA GLY A 384 7.35 -32.33 6.81
C GLY A 384 7.02 -33.36 7.88
N ARG A 385 8.01 -33.85 8.64
CA ARG A 385 7.75 -34.70 9.83
C ARG A 385 6.81 -34.04 10.85
N ASP A 386 6.62 -32.72 10.73
CA ASP A 386 5.88 -31.88 11.67
C ASP A 386 4.42 -31.58 11.25
N CYS A 387 4.02 -31.78 9.99
CA CYS A 387 2.63 -31.58 9.56
C CYS A 387 2.26 -32.52 8.38
N PRO A 388 1.57 -33.64 8.62
CA PRO A 388 1.28 -34.63 7.57
C PRO A 388 0.26 -34.15 6.53
N PHE A 389 -0.47 -33.08 6.82
CA PHE A 389 -1.60 -32.59 6.02
C PHE A 389 -1.22 -31.53 4.98
N THR A 390 0.05 -31.16 4.87
CA THR A 390 0.51 -30.22 3.83
C THR A 390 1.98 -30.42 3.48
N SER A 391 2.33 -30.18 2.21
CA SER A 391 3.74 -30.10 1.79
C SER A 391 4.36 -28.72 2.02
N ALA A 392 3.63 -27.78 2.63
CA ALA A 392 4.14 -26.47 2.98
C ALA A 392 5.36 -26.56 3.88
N VAL A 393 6.26 -25.59 3.72
CA VAL A 393 7.46 -25.45 4.54
C VAL A 393 7.53 -24.02 5.06
N VAL A 394 7.89 -23.88 6.33
CA VAL A 394 8.32 -22.60 6.91
C VAL A 394 9.83 -22.56 6.91
N ALA A 395 10.38 -21.42 6.50
CA ALA A 395 11.80 -21.18 6.57
C ALA A 395 12.07 -19.69 6.81
N ASN A 396 13.26 -19.41 7.31
CA ASN A 396 13.77 -18.04 7.35
C ASN A 396 13.98 -17.57 5.91
N ALA A 397 13.71 -16.30 5.66
CA ALA A 397 13.85 -15.67 4.37
C ALA A 397 14.52 -14.30 4.50
N VAL A 398 15.19 -13.86 3.44
CA VAL A 398 15.75 -12.53 3.30
C VAL A 398 15.03 -11.86 2.14
N VAL A 399 14.30 -10.78 2.44
CA VAL A 399 13.68 -9.94 1.42
C VAL A 399 14.68 -8.86 1.05
N THR A 400 15.06 -8.81 -0.22
CA THR A 400 16.06 -7.87 -0.74
C THR A 400 15.43 -6.97 -1.80
N ALA A 401 15.40 -5.66 -1.55
CA ALA A 401 15.07 -4.65 -2.55
C ALA A 401 16.34 -4.18 -3.26
N ARG A 402 16.28 -4.10 -4.59
CA ARG A 402 17.38 -3.65 -5.45
C ARG A 402 16.93 -2.59 -6.43
N TRP A 403 17.80 -1.62 -6.69
CA TRP A 403 17.60 -0.54 -7.66
C TRP A 403 18.56 -0.71 -8.82
N ILE A 404 18.03 -0.85 -10.03
CA ILE A 404 18.83 -1.10 -11.24
C ILE A 404 18.95 0.15 -12.12
N ALA A 405 17.93 1.00 -12.09
CA ALA A 405 17.86 2.22 -12.88
C ALA A 405 16.87 3.19 -12.25
N TYR A 406 16.79 4.38 -12.82
CA TYR A 406 15.63 5.25 -12.66
C TYR A 406 15.17 5.79 -14.03
N HIS A 407 13.88 6.01 -14.14
CA HIS A 407 13.25 6.57 -15.33
C HIS A 407 13.05 8.07 -15.16
N ARG A 408 13.35 8.85 -16.21
CA ARG A 408 12.92 10.24 -16.33
C ARG A 408 11.62 10.29 -17.13
N ILE A 409 10.60 10.88 -16.53
CA ILE A 409 9.23 10.85 -17.03
C ILE A 409 8.74 12.27 -17.24
N TRP A 410 8.29 12.59 -18.45
CA TRP A 410 7.69 13.89 -18.75
C TRP A 410 6.44 14.11 -17.89
N GLN A 411 6.35 15.26 -17.23
CA GLN A 411 5.17 15.62 -16.45
C GLN A 411 3.92 15.71 -17.34
N SER A 412 4.06 16.33 -18.51
CA SER A 412 2.95 16.55 -19.46
C SER A 412 2.33 15.27 -20.02
N SER A 413 3.14 14.26 -20.31
CA SER A 413 2.68 13.04 -21.00
C SER A 413 2.68 11.79 -20.13
N GLY A 414 3.36 11.81 -18.98
CA GLY A 414 3.58 10.63 -18.16
C GLY A 414 4.45 9.56 -18.84
N ARG A 415 5.09 9.87 -19.97
CA ARG A 415 5.94 8.91 -20.71
C ARG A 415 7.38 8.99 -20.25
N VAL A 416 7.98 7.82 -20.06
CA VAL A 416 9.42 7.65 -19.90
C VAL A 416 10.09 8.12 -21.19
N PHE A 417 11.03 9.07 -21.09
CA PHE A 417 11.84 9.51 -22.22
C PHE A 417 13.30 9.15 -22.07
N ASP A 418 13.73 8.78 -20.87
CA ASP A 418 15.09 8.36 -20.61
C ASP A 418 15.14 7.40 -19.41
N THR A 419 16.13 6.51 -19.42
CA THR A 419 16.39 5.53 -18.35
C THR A 419 17.87 5.56 -18.03
N VAL A 420 18.21 5.86 -16.78
CA VAL A 420 19.59 6.02 -16.34
C VAL A 420 19.93 4.87 -15.38
N PRO A 421 21.04 4.14 -15.61
CA PRO A 421 21.51 3.13 -14.68
C PRO A 421 21.74 3.71 -13.29
N LEU A 422 21.36 2.95 -12.27
CA LEU A 422 21.43 3.37 -10.88
C LEU A 422 22.11 2.27 -10.07
N HIS A 423 23.09 2.66 -9.25
CA HIS A 423 23.79 1.74 -8.36
C HIS A 423 23.61 2.23 -6.93
N LEU A 424 22.69 1.58 -6.22
CA LEU A 424 22.46 1.78 -4.79
C LEU A 424 22.72 0.46 -4.06
N PRO A 425 23.10 0.50 -2.77
CA PRO A 425 23.23 -0.73 -2.02
C PRO A 425 21.88 -1.43 -1.86
N ASP A 426 21.92 -2.75 -1.83
CA ASP A 426 20.78 -3.60 -1.54
C ASP A 426 20.22 -3.26 -0.16
N MET A 427 18.89 -3.12 -0.06
CA MET A 427 18.21 -3.06 1.24
C MET A 427 17.59 -4.42 1.51
N ALA A 428 18.10 -5.09 2.54
CA ALA A 428 17.65 -6.41 2.91
C ALA A 428 17.19 -6.45 4.36
N TYR A 429 16.17 -7.26 4.64
CA TYR A 429 15.78 -7.62 5.99
C TYR A 429 15.46 -9.11 6.08
N GLU A 430 15.81 -9.69 7.22
CA GLU A 430 15.45 -11.08 7.54
C GLU A 430 14.00 -11.15 8.01
N THR A 431 13.31 -12.22 7.65
CA THR A 431 11.91 -12.49 7.98
C THR A 431 11.65 -13.99 7.92
N GLN A 432 10.39 -14.40 8.06
CA GLN A 432 9.93 -15.77 7.86
C GLN A 432 8.99 -15.86 6.66
N ALA A 433 9.06 -16.98 5.97
CA ALA A 433 8.20 -17.28 4.83
C ALA A 433 7.63 -18.69 4.95
N VAL A 434 6.38 -18.83 4.52
CA VAL A 434 5.73 -20.11 4.27
C VAL A 434 5.57 -20.29 2.77
N TYR A 435 5.90 -21.47 2.26
CA TYR A 435 5.76 -21.72 0.84
C TYR A 435 5.43 -23.16 0.50
N ILE A 436 4.77 -23.34 -0.64
CA ILE A 436 4.49 -24.64 -1.27
C ILE A 436 5.11 -24.66 -2.66
N ARG A 437 5.73 -25.80 -3.00
CA ARG A 437 6.27 -26.01 -4.34
C ARG A 437 5.15 -26.22 -5.34
N VAL A 438 5.26 -25.56 -6.49
CA VAL A 438 4.33 -25.76 -7.60
C VAL A 438 4.81 -26.96 -8.43
N PRO A 439 3.97 -27.98 -8.69
CA PRO A 439 4.38 -29.14 -9.46
C PRO A 439 4.64 -28.76 -10.92
N ALA A 440 5.66 -29.34 -11.56
CA ALA A 440 6.01 -29.07 -12.96
C ALA A 440 4.86 -29.33 -13.96
N ALA A 441 3.90 -30.19 -13.56
CA ALA A 441 2.67 -30.41 -14.30
C ALA A 441 1.84 -29.12 -14.48
N ALA A 442 1.88 -28.17 -13.54
CA ALA A 442 1.17 -26.89 -13.65
C ALA A 442 1.74 -26.02 -14.78
N ARG A 443 3.06 -25.89 -14.84
CA ARG A 443 3.73 -25.20 -15.95
C ARG A 443 3.40 -25.85 -17.29
N LYS A 444 3.43 -27.18 -17.36
CA LYS A 444 3.09 -27.93 -18.58
C LYS A 444 1.63 -27.69 -18.99
N ALA A 445 0.68 -27.80 -18.06
CA ALA A 445 -0.74 -27.61 -18.32
C ALA A 445 -1.06 -26.17 -18.77
N CYS A 446 -0.47 -25.16 -18.14
CA CYS A 446 -0.60 -23.77 -18.59
C CYS A 446 -0.07 -23.60 -20.02
N LYS A 447 1.11 -24.16 -20.33
CA LYS A 447 1.70 -24.10 -21.68
C LYS A 447 0.80 -24.78 -22.73
N GLU A 448 0.26 -25.96 -22.43
CA GLU A 448 -0.65 -26.70 -23.32
C GLU A 448 -1.97 -25.95 -23.57
N ALA A 449 -2.45 -25.21 -22.56
CA ALA A 449 -3.66 -24.38 -22.66
C ALA A 449 -3.41 -22.97 -23.23
N GLY A 450 -2.17 -22.62 -23.59
CA GLY A 450 -1.82 -21.27 -24.05
C GLY A 450 -1.93 -20.18 -22.97
N LEU A 451 -1.85 -20.57 -21.70
CA LEU A 451 -2.03 -19.72 -20.52
C LEU A 451 -0.67 -19.24 -19.94
N PRO A 452 -0.55 -17.96 -19.53
CA PRO A 452 0.67 -17.43 -18.95
C PRO A 452 0.90 -17.94 -17.51
N PHE A 453 1.85 -18.86 -17.37
CA PHE A 453 2.11 -19.52 -16.08
C PHE A 453 2.53 -18.56 -14.94
N ARG A 454 3.36 -17.54 -15.21
CA ARG A 454 3.82 -16.58 -14.19
C ARG A 454 2.66 -15.72 -13.66
N ASP A 455 1.85 -15.19 -14.55
CA ASP A 455 0.61 -14.48 -14.23
C ASP A 455 -0.33 -15.33 -13.37
N GLY A 456 -0.34 -16.66 -13.59
CA GLY A 456 -1.06 -17.62 -12.77
C GLY A 456 -0.47 -17.81 -11.37
N LEU A 457 0.86 -17.86 -11.22
CA LEU A 457 1.52 -17.93 -9.91
C LEU A 457 1.23 -16.70 -9.07
N HIS A 458 1.44 -15.51 -9.65
CA HIS A 458 1.17 -14.23 -8.99
C HIS A 458 -0.31 -14.12 -8.58
N ALA A 459 -1.24 -14.46 -9.48
CA ALA A 459 -2.66 -14.45 -9.19
C ALA A 459 -3.09 -15.52 -8.17
N ALA A 460 -2.46 -16.69 -8.15
CA ALA A 460 -2.70 -17.72 -7.15
C ALA A 460 -2.26 -17.25 -5.75
N CYS A 461 -1.09 -16.62 -5.63
CA CYS A 461 -0.64 -16.02 -4.37
C CYS A 461 -1.60 -14.94 -3.85
N HIS A 462 -2.10 -14.07 -4.74
CA HIS A 462 -3.13 -13.09 -4.36
C HIS A 462 -4.43 -13.75 -3.88
N ALA A 463 -4.88 -14.81 -4.55
CA ALA A 463 -6.07 -15.55 -4.12
C ALA A 463 -5.89 -16.13 -2.71
N ILE A 464 -4.70 -16.67 -2.41
CA ILE A 464 -4.36 -17.17 -1.07
C ILE A 464 -4.36 -16.01 -0.07
N LEU A 465 -3.67 -14.89 -0.34
CA LEU A 465 -3.65 -13.71 0.54
C LEU A 465 -5.07 -13.21 0.85
N ASN A 466 -5.97 -13.21 -0.13
CA ASN A 466 -7.35 -12.77 0.05
C ASN A 466 -8.18 -13.68 0.97
N VAL A 467 -7.83 -14.95 1.14
CA VAL A 467 -8.54 -15.87 2.05
C VAL A 467 -7.90 -15.98 3.43
N VAL A 468 -6.63 -15.58 3.60
CA VAL A 468 -5.92 -15.65 4.89
C VAL A 468 -6.71 -15.01 6.05
N PRO A 469 -7.29 -13.80 5.91
CA PRO A 469 -8.01 -13.16 7.01
C PRO A 469 -9.25 -13.91 7.52
N LEU A 470 -9.72 -14.94 6.80
CA LEU A 470 -10.83 -15.80 7.24
C LEU A 470 -10.40 -16.83 8.29
N TYR A 471 -9.09 -17.12 8.38
CA TYR A 471 -8.52 -18.15 9.24
C TYR A 471 -7.53 -17.58 10.26
N LEU A 472 -6.94 -16.43 9.97
CA LEU A 472 -5.93 -15.79 10.80
C LEU A 472 -6.29 -14.34 11.08
N THR A 473 -6.12 -13.94 12.34
CA THR A 473 -6.37 -12.56 12.81
C THR A 473 -5.19 -11.68 12.41
N CYS A 474 -5.18 -11.20 11.16
CA CYS A 474 -4.12 -10.33 10.64
C CYS A 474 -4.66 -9.24 9.70
N SER A 475 -3.83 -8.24 9.41
CA SER A 475 -4.10 -7.24 8.38
C SER A 475 -3.57 -7.68 7.02
N PRO A 476 -4.22 -7.33 5.89
CA PRO A 476 -3.69 -7.61 4.54
C PRO A 476 -2.30 -7.01 4.27
N VAL A 477 -1.93 -5.95 4.99
CA VAL A 477 -0.62 -5.29 4.86
C VAL A 477 0.49 -6.01 5.63
N ASP A 478 0.17 -7.00 6.47
CA ASP A 478 1.15 -7.70 7.32
C ASP A 478 1.91 -8.78 6.54
N LEU A 479 1.27 -9.32 5.49
CA LEU A 479 1.81 -10.37 4.64
C LEU A 479 2.15 -9.84 3.25
N GLY A 480 3.20 -10.43 2.67
CA GLY A 480 3.65 -10.20 1.32
C GLY A 480 3.72 -11.48 0.52
N THR A 481 3.82 -11.34 -0.79
CA THR A 481 4.09 -12.43 -1.72
C THR A 481 5.03 -11.96 -2.82
N GLU A 482 5.52 -12.90 -3.61
CA GLU A 482 6.30 -12.60 -4.81
C GLU A 482 5.36 -12.03 -5.88
N CYS A 483 5.48 -10.73 -6.15
CA CYS A 483 4.77 -10.09 -7.25
C CYS A 483 5.64 -10.11 -8.52
N ASP A 484 5.09 -10.61 -9.62
CA ASP A 484 5.77 -10.61 -10.92
C ASP A 484 5.63 -9.24 -11.59
N ASN A 485 6.77 -8.72 -12.07
CA ASN A 485 6.88 -7.48 -12.82
C ASN A 485 6.96 -7.81 -14.33
N PRO A 486 6.24 -7.10 -15.21
CA PRO A 486 6.21 -7.40 -16.65
C PRO A 486 7.57 -7.24 -17.34
N TYR A 487 8.50 -6.48 -16.76
CA TYR A 487 9.84 -6.25 -17.30
C TYR A 487 10.92 -7.15 -16.66
N ASP A 488 10.55 -7.98 -15.67
CA ASP A 488 11.49 -8.85 -14.97
C ASP A 488 11.58 -10.24 -15.63
N THR A 489 12.68 -10.46 -16.35
CA THR A 489 12.95 -11.72 -17.07
C THR A 489 13.74 -12.74 -16.25
N ARG A 490 14.09 -12.43 -14.99
CA ARG A 490 14.89 -13.31 -14.15
C ARG A 490 14.13 -14.59 -13.82
N TYR A 491 14.90 -15.65 -13.59
CA TYR A 491 14.39 -16.89 -13.04
C TYR A 491 13.92 -16.67 -11.60
N ARG A 492 12.73 -17.17 -11.28
CA ARG A 492 12.21 -17.27 -9.91
C ARG A 492 11.81 -18.71 -9.63
N PRO A 493 12.00 -19.19 -8.39
CA PRO A 493 11.53 -20.51 -7.98
C PRO A 493 10.02 -20.68 -8.22
N GLU A 494 9.60 -21.85 -8.67
CA GLU A 494 8.19 -22.16 -8.91
C GLU A 494 7.51 -22.57 -7.59
N ARG A 495 7.01 -21.57 -6.86
CA ARG A 495 6.39 -21.75 -5.56
C ARG A 495 5.27 -20.75 -5.33
N LEU A 496 4.34 -21.12 -4.46
CA LEU A 496 3.40 -20.19 -3.85
C LEU A 496 4.01 -19.81 -2.50
N LEU A 497 4.44 -18.56 -2.35
CA LEU A 497 5.16 -18.09 -1.17
C LEU A 497 4.46 -16.89 -0.54
N LEU A 498 4.27 -16.94 0.77
CA LEU A 498 3.85 -15.83 1.60
C LEU A 498 4.94 -15.55 2.65
N TYR A 499 5.17 -14.27 2.97
CA TYR A 499 6.16 -13.88 3.97
C TYR A 499 5.67 -12.73 4.84
N ASP A 500 6.22 -12.63 6.05
CA ASP A 500 5.94 -11.51 6.94
C ASP A 500 6.66 -10.26 6.43
N LYS A 501 5.94 -9.16 6.18
CA LYS A 501 6.55 -7.93 5.63
C LYS A 501 7.43 -7.18 6.63
N GLN A 502 7.36 -7.51 7.92
CA GLN A 502 8.12 -6.83 8.95
C GLN A 502 9.51 -7.47 9.15
N PRO A 503 10.57 -6.66 9.37
CA PRO A 503 11.87 -7.17 9.78
C PRO A 503 11.79 -8.04 11.04
N GLY A 504 12.48 -9.18 11.02
CA GLY A 504 12.45 -10.21 12.06
C GLY A 504 11.29 -11.21 11.94
N GLY A 505 10.28 -10.91 11.11
CA GLY A 505 9.03 -11.65 11.09
C GLY A 505 8.11 -11.25 12.25
N ILE A 506 6.82 -11.51 12.07
CA ILE A 506 5.78 -11.35 13.09
C ILE A 506 5.04 -12.66 13.32
N GLY A 507 5.53 -13.78 12.81
CA GLY A 507 5.07 -15.12 13.14
C GLY A 507 3.83 -15.53 12.36
N LEU A 508 3.35 -14.72 11.41
CA LEU A 508 2.20 -15.09 10.60
C LEU A 508 2.56 -16.23 9.65
N ALA A 509 3.75 -16.20 9.03
CA ALA A 509 4.25 -17.31 8.22
C ALA A 509 4.24 -18.66 8.99
N GLN A 510 4.64 -18.65 10.26
CA GLN A 510 4.62 -19.85 11.11
C GLN A 510 3.19 -20.32 11.41
N GLN A 511 2.27 -19.40 11.69
CA GLN A 511 0.86 -19.72 11.94
C GLN A 511 0.14 -20.22 10.67
N LEU A 512 0.52 -19.71 9.51
CA LEU A 512 -0.04 -20.10 8.21
C LEU A 512 0.35 -21.51 7.78
N HIS A 513 1.49 -22.01 8.24
CA HIS A 513 2.02 -23.32 7.85
C HIS A 513 1.02 -24.47 7.92
N PRO A 514 0.41 -24.78 9.08
CA PRO A 514 -0.60 -25.84 9.15
C PRO A 514 -1.89 -25.49 8.39
N LEU A 515 -2.15 -24.19 8.12
CA LEU A 515 -3.35 -23.73 7.44
C LEU A 515 -3.25 -23.82 5.91
N MET A 516 -2.05 -23.98 5.35
CA MET A 516 -1.87 -24.00 3.89
C MET A 516 -2.71 -25.06 3.18
N GLY A 517 -2.89 -26.24 3.78
CA GLY A 517 -3.76 -27.30 3.27
C GLY A 517 -5.23 -26.89 3.15
N VAL A 518 -5.71 -25.99 4.02
CA VAL A 518 -7.08 -25.44 3.99
C VAL A 518 -7.15 -24.18 3.12
N LEU A 519 -6.10 -23.37 3.07
CA LEU A 519 -6.10 -22.10 2.33
C LEU A 519 -6.11 -22.32 0.81
N ILE A 520 -5.38 -23.32 0.29
CA ILE A 520 -5.35 -23.61 -1.15
C ILE A 520 -6.74 -23.96 -1.72
N PRO A 521 -7.51 -24.92 -1.17
CA PRO A 521 -8.83 -25.24 -1.70
C PRO A 521 -9.78 -24.05 -1.59
N ARG A 522 -9.67 -23.22 -0.55
CA ARG A 522 -10.49 -22.01 -0.39
C ARG A 522 -10.13 -20.91 -1.37
N ALA A 523 -8.84 -20.74 -1.67
CA ALA A 523 -8.39 -19.85 -2.73
C ALA A 523 -8.89 -20.34 -4.10
N LEU A 524 -8.87 -21.65 -4.36
CA LEU A 524 -9.42 -22.23 -5.59
C LEU A 524 -10.94 -21.98 -5.70
N GLU A 525 -11.70 -22.27 -4.64
CA GLU A 525 -13.13 -22.00 -4.58
C GLU A 525 -13.44 -20.51 -4.83
N LEU A 526 -12.67 -19.59 -4.22
CA LEU A 526 -12.80 -18.15 -4.42
C LEU A 526 -12.63 -17.78 -5.91
N VAL A 527 -11.63 -18.35 -6.57
CA VAL A 527 -11.35 -18.10 -7.99
C VAL A 527 -12.46 -18.66 -8.88
N GLU A 528 -12.94 -19.88 -8.60
CA GLU A 528 -13.95 -20.59 -9.40
C GLU A 528 -15.36 -19.99 -9.25
N GLN A 529 -15.77 -19.63 -8.02
CA GLN A 529 -17.09 -19.08 -7.73
C GLN A 529 -17.23 -17.61 -8.14
N CYS A 530 -16.11 -16.91 -8.33
CA CYS A 530 -16.14 -15.52 -8.73
C CYS A 530 -16.67 -15.36 -10.17
N GLY A 531 -17.85 -14.77 -10.33
CA GLY A 531 -18.46 -14.49 -11.64
C GLY A 531 -17.83 -13.34 -12.44
N CYS A 532 -16.58 -12.94 -12.15
CA CYS A 532 -15.89 -11.92 -12.96
C CYS A 532 -15.45 -12.49 -14.32
N THR A 533 -15.61 -11.68 -15.38
CA THR A 533 -15.29 -12.05 -16.77
C THR A 533 -13.92 -11.57 -17.24
N SER A 534 -13.20 -10.79 -16.42
CA SER A 534 -11.86 -10.31 -16.78
C SER A 534 -10.82 -11.39 -16.49
N ASP A 535 -9.88 -11.57 -17.43
CA ASP A 535 -8.73 -12.46 -17.25
C ASP A 535 -7.83 -12.00 -16.10
N HIS A 536 -7.74 -10.70 -15.85
CA HIS A 536 -7.01 -10.14 -14.70
C HIS A 536 -7.82 -10.19 -13.39
N GLY A 537 -8.98 -10.86 -13.42
CA GLY A 537 -9.88 -11.05 -12.29
C GLY A 537 -10.45 -9.75 -11.73
N CYS A 538 -10.75 -9.76 -10.44
CA CYS A 538 -11.30 -8.63 -9.71
C CYS A 538 -10.84 -8.59 -8.25
N PRO A 539 -11.14 -7.51 -7.50
CA PRO A 539 -10.81 -7.35 -6.09
C PRO A 539 -11.54 -8.29 -5.13
N SER A 540 -12.34 -9.22 -5.66
CA SER A 540 -13.00 -10.28 -4.89
C SER A 540 -12.46 -11.67 -5.26
N CYS A 541 -11.40 -11.77 -6.08
CA CYS A 541 -10.74 -13.04 -6.39
C CYS A 541 -9.21 -12.93 -6.39
N ILE A 542 -8.59 -12.51 -7.50
CA ILE A 542 -7.14 -12.57 -7.71
C ILE A 542 -6.43 -11.21 -7.71
N GLN A 543 -7.15 -10.11 -7.52
CA GLN A 543 -6.51 -8.81 -7.31
C GLN A 543 -6.30 -8.59 -5.81
N HIS A 544 -5.15 -8.02 -5.46
CA HIS A 544 -4.80 -7.66 -4.09
C HIS A 544 -4.55 -6.15 -4.01
N THR A 545 -5.01 -5.52 -2.92
CA THR A 545 -4.94 -4.06 -2.74
C THR A 545 -3.50 -3.56 -2.60
N ASP A 546 -2.65 -4.36 -1.96
CA ASP A 546 -1.24 -4.03 -1.70
C ASP A 546 -0.25 -4.69 -2.66
N CYS A 547 -0.70 -5.05 -3.87
CA CYS A 547 0.19 -5.55 -4.92
C CYS A 547 1.14 -4.41 -5.35
N MET A 548 2.46 -4.61 -5.17
CA MET A 548 3.48 -3.61 -5.52
C MET A 548 3.55 -3.33 -7.03
N GLU A 549 3.13 -4.31 -7.84
CA GLU A 549 3.11 -4.25 -9.31
C GLU A 549 1.74 -3.80 -9.86
N TYR A 550 0.90 -3.17 -9.03
CA TYR A 550 -0.40 -2.61 -9.44
C TYR A 550 -1.32 -3.62 -10.15
N ASN A 551 -1.21 -4.91 -9.83
CA ASN A 551 -1.99 -6.00 -10.43
C ASN A 551 -1.78 -6.16 -11.95
N SER A 552 -0.62 -5.79 -12.52
CA SER A 552 -0.37 -5.79 -13.97
C SER A 552 -0.04 -7.15 -14.60
N VAL A 553 0.33 -8.16 -13.80
CA VAL A 553 0.73 -9.51 -14.26
C VAL A 553 -0.13 -10.56 -13.58
N LEU A 554 -1.38 -10.69 -14.04
CA LEU A 554 -2.39 -11.56 -13.41
C LEU A 554 -3.23 -12.28 -14.45
N ASN A 555 -3.48 -13.58 -14.23
CA ASN A 555 -4.38 -14.36 -15.05
C ASN A 555 -5.19 -15.37 -14.23
N LYS A 556 -6.51 -15.21 -14.25
CA LYS A 556 -7.47 -15.97 -13.44
C LYS A 556 -7.50 -17.46 -13.79
N GLU A 557 -7.54 -17.79 -15.08
CA GLU A 557 -7.54 -19.18 -15.51
C GLU A 557 -6.21 -19.88 -15.22
N SER A 558 -5.10 -19.17 -15.39
CA SER A 558 -3.78 -19.67 -15.01
C SER A 558 -3.71 -19.94 -13.51
N ALA A 559 -4.24 -19.04 -12.68
CA ALA A 559 -4.33 -19.24 -11.23
C ALA A 559 -5.18 -20.46 -10.85
N ARG A 560 -6.32 -20.66 -11.52
CA ARG A 560 -7.18 -21.84 -11.31
C ARG A 560 -6.43 -23.13 -11.63
N VAL A 561 -5.70 -23.18 -12.75
CA VAL A 561 -4.88 -24.35 -13.13
C VAL A 561 -3.78 -24.62 -12.11
N VAL A 562 -3.06 -23.58 -11.68
CA VAL A 562 -1.99 -23.67 -10.67
C VAL A 562 -2.55 -24.20 -9.34
N LEU A 563 -3.58 -23.57 -8.79
CA LEU A 563 -4.19 -23.95 -7.51
C LEU A 563 -4.77 -25.37 -7.56
N SER A 564 -5.45 -25.75 -8.65
CA SER A 564 -6.00 -27.11 -8.82
C SER A 564 -4.91 -28.19 -8.83
N LEU A 565 -3.78 -27.93 -9.50
CA LEU A 565 -2.70 -28.92 -9.59
C LEU A 565 -1.86 -28.98 -8.31
N VAL A 566 -1.71 -27.87 -7.60
CA VAL A 566 -1.13 -27.85 -6.25
C VAL A 566 -2.03 -28.64 -5.30
N LEU A 567 -3.35 -28.40 -5.30
CA LEU A 567 -4.30 -29.13 -4.44
C LEU A 567 -4.27 -30.65 -4.70
N LYS A 568 -4.26 -31.07 -5.98
CA LYS A 568 -4.11 -32.50 -6.33
C LYS A 568 -2.80 -33.10 -5.86
N HIS A 569 -1.76 -32.30 -5.67
CA HIS A 569 -0.49 -32.75 -5.12
C HIS A 569 -0.58 -32.88 -3.59
N GLU A 570 -1.16 -31.90 -2.91
CA GLU A 570 -1.38 -31.92 -1.45
C GLU A 570 -2.19 -33.15 -1.00
N VAL A 571 -3.30 -33.45 -1.70
CA VAL A 571 -4.14 -34.64 -1.37
C VAL A 571 -3.34 -35.95 -1.49
N LYS A 572 -2.36 -36.04 -2.41
CA LYS A 572 -1.49 -37.22 -2.52
C LYS A 572 -0.48 -37.31 -1.38
N VAL A 573 -0.12 -36.20 -0.77
CA VAL A 573 0.76 -36.15 0.41
C VAL A 573 -0.01 -36.62 1.63
N GLU A 574 -1.26 -36.18 1.81
CA GLU A 574 -2.17 -36.63 2.86
C GLU A 574 -2.38 -38.15 2.83
N CYS A 575 -2.78 -38.72 1.68
CA CYS A 575 -3.00 -40.17 1.58
C CYS A 575 -1.75 -41.01 1.89
N LYS A 576 -0.56 -40.52 1.55
CA LYS A 576 0.71 -41.21 1.89
C LYS A 576 1.07 -41.11 3.37
N ALA A 577 0.65 -40.05 4.04
CA ALA A 577 0.84 -39.90 5.48
C ALA A 577 -0.13 -40.78 6.28
N GLU A 578 -1.33 -41.07 5.74
CA GLU A 578 -2.27 -42.02 6.34
C GLU A 578 -1.85 -43.50 6.15
N GLU A 579 -1.06 -43.81 5.12
CA GLU A 579 -0.51 -45.15 4.85
C GLU A 579 0.76 -45.50 5.65
N LEU A 580 1.42 -44.51 6.27
CA LEU A 580 2.63 -44.63 7.09
C LEU A 580 2.30 -44.61 8.58
#